data_AF-A0A2I0JXM6-F1
#
_entry.id   AF-A0A2I0JXM6-F1
#
_cell.length_a   1.000
_cell.length_b   1.000
_cell.length_c   1.000
_cell.angle_alpha   90.00
_cell.angle_beta   90.00
_cell.angle_gamma   90.00
#
_symmetry.space_group_name_H-M   'P 1'
#
loop_
_entity.id
_entity.type
_entity.pdbx_description
1 polymer ?
#
loop_
_entity_poly.entity_id
_entity_poly.type
_entity_poly.pdbx_seq_one_letter_code
_entity_poly.pdbx_strand_id
1 'polypeptide(L)'
;MGNQEAARKFREIQAWWQMMADRNSISKPKSSTVDTSSPSTCSNNDQTELAARVIQSHYRGFRERRKFLKMRAAASVLQNAIQVSSLVRQKTIEKSSLQNSAAIKIQLAWKNFVFQKSLKIQHFAAINVQRQFRGWLIRKTYLIKRKAAIKIQTNFRSLKSRQLFHEARVATRSAILVQSYVRRWIIRRRFLMIRYLVIRIQSHCRGWLRRKDFLLQREAAITLQSSIRRIMLSTLFQNQRHAASTIQQFARLQISKNRLSGTSCATPEKWSCSTETQELQRVLPHVVKLQRWWRTVLSLRLRTTSAVIIQSYARMWLARREAARERQRVIVIQSYWKGYLARKEARGGIVDLRLRVQKTAANVDDSMRLINRLTAALSELLNLRSVSSILHTCATL
;
A
#
# COMPACT_ATOMS: atom_id res chain seq x y z
N MET A 1 -52.74 -12.79 72.36
CA MET A 1 -54.20 -12.66 72.48
C MET A 1 -54.97 -13.99 72.63
N GLY A 2 -54.38 -15.17 72.37
CA GLY A 2 -55.11 -16.45 72.48
C GLY A 2 -55.42 -16.98 73.89
N ASN A 3 -54.63 -16.63 74.91
CA ASN A 3 -54.82 -17.15 76.28
C ASN A 3 -56.00 -16.54 77.03
N GLN A 4 -56.47 -15.35 76.63
CA GLN A 4 -57.54 -14.63 77.33
C GLN A 4 -58.93 -15.19 76.97
N GLU A 5 -59.08 -15.71 75.75
CA GLU A 5 -60.32 -16.32 75.27
C GLU A 5 -60.51 -17.74 75.81
N ALA A 6 -59.42 -18.51 75.96
CA ALA A 6 -59.45 -19.82 76.61
C ALA A 6 -59.86 -19.73 78.09
N ALA A 7 -59.33 -18.73 78.83
CA ALA A 7 -59.71 -18.47 80.22
C ALA A 7 -61.16 -17.97 80.38
N ARG A 8 -61.72 -17.31 79.37
CA ARG A 8 -63.13 -16.90 79.36
C ARG A 8 -64.06 -18.10 79.16
N LYS A 9 -63.74 -18.96 78.20
CA LYS A 9 -64.50 -20.20 77.93
C LYS A 9 -64.46 -21.18 79.12
N PHE A 10 -63.33 -21.27 79.83
CA PHE A 10 -63.24 -22.10 81.03
C PHE A 10 -64.10 -21.57 82.19
N ARG A 11 -64.15 -20.25 82.40
CA ARG A 11 -65.02 -19.63 83.43
C ARG A 11 -66.51 -19.77 83.11
N GLU A 12 -66.90 -19.73 81.84
CA GLU A 12 -68.29 -19.96 81.42
C GLU A 12 -68.73 -21.41 81.67
N ILE A 13 -67.86 -22.39 81.43
CA ILE A 13 -68.14 -23.79 81.73
C ILE A 13 -68.21 -24.02 83.25
N GLN A 14 -67.34 -23.37 84.03
CA GLN A 14 -67.35 -23.46 85.49
C GLN A 14 -68.60 -22.82 86.11
N ALA A 15 -69.06 -21.68 85.58
CA ALA A 15 -70.31 -21.03 85.99
C ALA A 15 -71.55 -21.87 85.65
N TRP A 16 -71.55 -22.54 84.50
CA TRP A 16 -72.63 -23.45 84.11
C TRP A 16 -72.73 -24.67 85.04
N TRP A 17 -71.58 -25.20 85.50
CA TRP A 17 -71.54 -26.31 86.44
C TRP A 17 -72.03 -25.91 87.85
N GLN A 18 -71.69 -24.72 88.34
CA GLN A 18 -72.19 -24.21 89.62
C GLN A 18 -73.71 -23.94 89.58
N MET A 19 -74.22 -23.36 88.49
CA MET A 19 -75.67 -23.15 88.32
C MET A 19 -76.49 -24.45 88.28
N MET A 20 -75.92 -25.55 87.77
CA MET A 20 -76.57 -26.86 87.77
C MET A 20 -76.50 -27.57 89.12
N ALA A 21 -75.44 -27.34 89.92
CA ALA A 21 -75.33 -27.87 91.27
C ALA A 21 -76.33 -27.22 92.25
N ASP A 22 -76.58 -25.91 92.11
CA ASP A 22 -77.57 -25.19 92.92
C ASP A 22 -79.02 -25.59 92.59
N ARG A 23 -79.29 -25.99 91.33
CA ARG A 23 -80.60 -26.47 90.89
C ARG A 23 -80.96 -27.87 91.41
N ASN A 24 -79.97 -28.69 91.78
CA ASN A 24 -80.19 -30.05 92.31
C ASN A 24 -80.26 -30.12 93.84
N SER A 25 -80.06 -29.00 94.54
CA SER A 25 -80.03 -28.94 96.01
C SER A 25 -81.33 -28.47 96.66
N ILE A 26 -82.41 -28.28 95.90
CA ILE A 26 -83.72 -27.82 96.41
C ILE A 26 -84.80 -28.85 96.07
N SER A 27 -85.52 -29.29 97.10
CA SER A 27 -86.73 -30.13 97.12
C SER A 27 -86.55 -31.66 97.22
N LYS A 28 -86.21 -32.12 98.42
CA LYS A 28 -86.79 -33.33 99.02
C LYS A 28 -87.81 -32.91 100.10
N PRO A 29 -89.09 -33.31 100.01
CA PRO A 29 -89.95 -33.51 101.18
C PRO A 29 -90.32 -35.01 101.27
N LYS A 30 -89.90 -35.68 102.35
CA LYS A 30 -90.62 -35.93 103.61
C LYS A 30 -91.56 -37.15 103.55
N SER A 31 -91.07 -38.23 104.16
CA SER A 31 -91.82 -39.35 104.70
C SER A 31 -92.51 -38.98 106.01
N SER A 32 -93.77 -39.36 106.18
CA SER A 32 -94.49 -39.44 107.47
C SER A 32 -95.67 -40.39 107.25
N THR A 33 -95.55 -41.63 107.72
CA THR A 33 -96.07 -42.17 109.01
C THR A 33 -97.55 -42.55 108.96
N VAL A 34 -97.76 -43.82 109.31
CA VAL A 34 -99.00 -44.55 109.52
C VAL A 34 -99.75 -43.99 110.73
N ASP A 35 -101.08 -43.94 110.66
CA ASP A 35 -101.93 -44.13 111.83
C ASP A 35 -103.21 -44.88 111.47
N THR A 36 -103.65 -45.69 112.43
CA THR A 36 -104.63 -46.77 112.32
C THR A 36 -105.88 -46.35 113.08
N SER A 37 -107.06 -46.37 112.46
CA SER A 37 -108.35 -46.44 113.18
C SER A 37 -109.48 -46.90 112.27
N SER A 38 -110.06 -48.06 112.59
CA SER A 38 -111.31 -48.65 112.05
C SER A 38 -112.55 -47.96 112.67
N PRO A 39 -113.81 -48.41 112.42
CA PRO A 39 -114.52 -48.55 111.14
C PRO A 39 -115.94 -47.94 111.18
N SER A 40 -116.53 -47.60 110.03
CA SER A 40 -118.00 -47.64 109.87
C SER A 40 -118.42 -47.81 108.41
N THR A 41 -118.81 -49.06 108.10
CA THR A 41 -119.85 -49.51 107.16
C THR A 41 -119.93 -49.00 105.71
N CYS A 42 -119.74 -49.99 104.82
CA CYS A 42 -120.53 -50.32 103.62
C CYS A 42 -120.22 -49.62 102.28
N SER A 43 -119.60 -50.35 101.33
CA SER A 43 -120.25 -50.86 100.11
C SER A 43 -119.23 -51.43 99.09
N ASN A 44 -119.51 -52.61 98.54
CA ASN A 44 -118.63 -53.48 97.75
C ASN A 44 -118.30 -53.03 96.30
N ASN A 45 -118.49 -51.76 95.93
CA ASN A 45 -118.39 -51.33 94.52
C ASN A 45 -117.09 -50.60 94.12
N ASP A 46 -116.27 -50.13 95.07
CA ASP A 46 -115.12 -49.26 94.76
C ASP A 46 -113.79 -50.00 94.53
N GLN A 47 -113.67 -51.26 94.96
CA GLN A 47 -112.43 -52.05 94.81
C GLN A 47 -112.21 -52.58 93.38
N THR A 48 -113.28 -52.75 92.58
CA THR A 48 -113.19 -53.25 91.19
C THR A 48 -112.80 -52.14 90.20
N GLU A 49 -113.21 -50.89 90.45
CA GLU A 49 -112.81 -49.74 89.63
C GLU A 49 -111.31 -49.41 89.74
N LEU A 50 -110.73 -49.52 90.94
CA LEU A 50 -109.31 -49.23 91.20
C LEU A 50 -108.39 -50.22 90.48
N ALA A 51 -108.70 -51.52 90.51
CA ALA A 51 -107.93 -52.54 89.80
C ALA A 51 -108.01 -52.37 88.27
N ALA A 52 -109.20 -52.07 87.73
CA ALA A 52 -109.39 -51.79 86.31
C ALA A 52 -108.62 -50.54 85.85
N ARG A 53 -108.63 -49.46 86.64
CA ARG A 53 -107.87 -48.23 86.35
C ARG A 53 -106.36 -48.47 86.32
N VAL A 54 -105.82 -49.28 87.23
CA VAL A 54 -104.39 -49.62 87.24
C VAL A 54 -104.00 -50.43 86.00
N ILE A 55 -104.76 -51.46 85.65
CA ILE A 55 -104.50 -52.29 84.46
C ILE A 55 -104.60 -51.46 83.17
N GLN A 56 -105.62 -50.61 83.06
CA GLN A 56 -105.78 -49.72 81.91
C GLN A 56 -104.67 -48.66 81.84
N SER A 57 -104.21 -48.13 82.98
CA SER A 57 -103.09 -47.19 83.01
C SER A 57 -101.78 -47.85 82.55
N HIS A 58 -101.52 -49.10 82.97
CA HIS A 58 -100.37 -49.87 82.55
C HIS A 58 -100.43 -50.23 81.06
N TYR A 59 -101.60 -50.61 80.55
CA TYR A 59 -101.77 -50.91 79.12
C TYR A 59 -101.63 -49.66 78.24
N ARG A 60 -102.20 -48.52 78.65
CA ARG A 60 -102.01 -47.22 77.97
C ARG A 60 -100.53 -46.82 77.97
N GLY A 61 -99.86 -46.97 79.11
CA GLY A 61 -98.41 -46.76 79.25
C GLY A 61 -97.60 -47.67 78.34
N PHE A 62 -97.91 -48.98 78.30
CA PHE A 62 -97.27 -49.95 77.41
C PHE A 62 -97.46 -49.61 75.94
N ARG A 63 -98.68 -49.22 75.52
CA ARG A 63 -98.99 -48.88 74.13
C ARG A 63 -98.21 -47.64 73.66
N GLU A 64 -98.20 -46.57 74.46
CA GLU A 64 -97.48 -45.35 74.13
C GLU A 64 -95.95 -45.54 74.22
N ARG A 65 -95.47 -46.33 75.20
CA ARG A 65 -94.06 -46.77 75.28
C ARG A 65 -93.65 -47.55 74.03
N ARG A 66 -94.50 -48.47 73.53
CA ARG A 66 -94.23 -49.25 72.32
C ARG A 66 -94.19 -48.38 71.06
N LYS A 67 -95.09 -47.40 70.93
CA LYS A 67 -95.03 -46.40 69.84
C LYS A 67 -93.74 -45.57 69.90
N PHE A 68 -93.40 -45.05 71.08
CA PHE A 68 -92.16 -44.28 71.28
C PHE A 68 -90.91 -45.11 70.97
N LEU A 69 -90.85 -46.37 71.39
CA LEU A 69 -89.71 -47.25 71.09
C LEU A 69 -89.58 -47.53 69.59
N LYS A 70 -90.69 -47.69 68.85
CA LYS A 70 -90.66 -47.81 67.38
C LYS A 70 -90.14 -46.53 66.71
N MET A 71 -90.63 -45.36 67.15
CA MET A 71 -90.18 -44.07 66.64
C MET A 71 -88.69 -43.81 66.94
N ARG A 72 -88.24 -44.15 68.15
CA ARG A 72 -86.84 -44.05 68.55
C ARG A 72 -85.94 -45.01 67.77
N ALA A 73 -86.39 -46.24 67.53
CA ALA A 73 -85.67 -47.20 66.70
C ALA A 73 -85.53 -46.70 65.26
N ALA A 74 -86.60 -46.18 64.66
CA ALA A 74 -86.55 -45.58 63.32
C ALA A 74 -85.64 -44.34 63.26
N ALA A 75 -85.69 -43.47 64.26
CA ALA A 75 -84.80 -42.31 64.36
C ALA A 75 -83.33 -42.72 64.52
N SER A 76 -83.04 -43.77 65.30
CA SER A 76 -81.69 -44.33 65.44
C SER A 76 -81.17 -44.91 64.12
N VAL A 77 -82.03 -45.56 63.33
CA VAL A 77 -81.67 -46.06 62.00
C VAL A 77 -81.38 -44.91 61.03
N LEU A 78 -82.20 -43.86 61.03
CA LEU A 78 -81.97 -42.66 60.21
C LEU A 78 -80.69 -41.92 60.61
N GLN A 79 -80.45 -41.72 61.90
CA GLN A 79 -79.22 -41.11 62.40
C GLN A 79 -77.98 -41.94 62.03
N ASN A 80 -78.04 -43.26 62.20
CA ASN A 80 -76.96 -44.15 61.78
C ASN A 80 -76.74 -44.10 60.26
N ALA A 81 -77.80 -44.09 59.45
CA ALA A 81 -77.69 -43.98 57.99
C ALA A 81 -77.07 -42.65 57.54
N ILE A 82 -77.41 -41.54 58.21
CA ILE A 82 -76.82 -40.20 57.94
C ILE A 82 -75.35 -40.16 58.38
N GLN A 83 -75.01 -40.74 59.54
CA GLN A 83 -73.62 -40.80 60.00
C GLN A 83 -72.75 -41.68 59.08
N VAL A 84 -73.26 -42.85 58.68
CA VAL A 84 -72.54 -43.75 57.76
C VAL A 84 -72.37 -43.10 56.38
N SER A 85 -73.41 -42.49 55.83
CA SER A 85 -73.32 -41.83 54.51
C SER A 85 -72.43 -40.59 54.52
N SER A 86 -72.43 -39.79 55.59
CA SER A 86 -71.51 -38.65 55.73
C SER A 86 -70.05 -39.08 55.89
N LEU A 87 -69.76 -40.13 56.66
CA LEU A 87 -68.41 -40.71 56.78
C LEU A 87 -67.91 -41.29 55.46
N VAL A 88 -68.76 -42.03 54.73
CA VAL A 88 -68.42 -42.55 53.40
C VAL A 88 -68.15 -41.39 52.43
N ARG A 89 -68.98 -40.34 52.45
CA ARG A 89 -68.78 -39.15 51.62
C ARG A 89 -67.48 -38.42 51.98
N GLN A 90 -67.16 -38.26 53.25
CA GLN A 90 -65.92 -37.61 53.71
C GLN A 90 -64.68 -38.41 53.30
N LYS A 91 -64.65 -39.73 53.51
CA LYS A 91 -63.55 -40.60 53.05
C LYS A 91 -63.41 -40.60 51.52
N THR A 92 -64.52 -40.51 50.79
CA THR A 92 -64.49 -40.43 49.32
C THR A 92 -63.93 -39.09 48.83
N ILE A 93 -64.31 -37.98 49.47
CA ILE A 93 -63.77 -36.64 49.19
C ILE A 93 -62.28 -36.59 49.55
N GLU A 94 -61.86 -37.11 50.71
CA GLU A 94 -60.46 -37.16 51.13
C GLU A 94 -59.61 -37.99 50.15
N LYS A 95 -60.09 -39.20 49.77
CA LYS A 95 -59.43 -40.04 48.77
C LYS A 95 -59.32 -39.33 47.42
N SER A 96 -60.39 -38.69 46.96
CA SER A 96 -60.39 -37.89 45.72
C SER A 96 -59.44 -36.69 45.82
N SER A 97 -59.37 -36.01 46.98
CA SER A 97 -58.47 -34.88 47.21
C SER A 97 -56.99 -35.29 47.20
N LEU A 98 -56.67 -36.47 47.73
CA LEU A 98 -55.33 -37.07 47.70
C LEU A 98 -54.94 -37.47 46.27
N GLN A 99 -55.85 -38.10 45.53
CA GLN A 99 -55.65 -38.43 44.12
C GLN A 99 -55.46 -37.17 43.27
N ASN A 100 -56.28 -36.14 43.48
CA ASN A 100 -56.15 -34.85 42.81
C ASN A 100 -54.83 -34.18 43.15
N SER A 101 -54.42 -34.19 44.42
CA SER A 101 -53.12 -33.63 44.86
C SER A 101 -51.94 -34.37 44.24
N ALA A 102 -52.00 -35.71 44.17
CA ALA A 102 -50.99 -36.53 43.53
C ALA A 102 -50.95 -36.27 42.01
N ALA A 103 -52.11 -36.20 41.36
CA ALA A 103 -52.22 -35.88 39.94
C ALA A 103 -51.64 -34.49 39.63
N ILE A 104 -51.96 -33.47 40.42
CA ILE A 104 -51.40 -32.12 40.28
C ILE A 104 -49.87 -32.14 40.43
N LYS A 105 -49.33 -32.87 41.42
CA LYS A 105 -47.87 -33.01 41.59
C LYS A 105 -47.21 -33.65 40.37
N ILE A 106 -47.78 -34.72 39.84
CA ILE A 106 -47.27 -35.40 38.64
C ILE A 106 -47.34 -34.47 37.43
N GLN A 107 -48.46 -33.77 37.24
CA GLN A 107 -48.65 -32.83 36.14
C GLN A 107 -47.64 -31.66 36.22
N LEU A 108 -47.41 -31.09 37.40
CA LEU A 108 -46.42 -30.04 37.61
C LEU A 108 -45.00 -30.54 37.37
N ALA A 109 -44.66 -31.74 37.86
CA ALA A 109 -43.35 -32.34 37.63
C ALA A 109 -43.09 -32.56 36.13
N TRP A 110 -44.08 -33.07 35.39
CA TRP A 110 -44.00 -33.24 33.95
C TRP A 110 -43.85 -31.90 33.21
N LYS A 111 -44.68 -30.91 33.53
CA LYS A 111 -44.59 -29.56 32.95
C LYS A 111 -43.20 -28.94 33.18
N ASN A 112 -42.67 -29.06 34.40
CA ASN A 112 -41.32 -28.60 34.73
C ASN A 112 -40.23 -29.35 33.96
N PHE A 113 -40.34 -30.68 33.83
CA PHE A 113 -39.39 -31.47 33.05
C PHE A 113 -39.35 -31.04 31.59
N VAL A 114 -40.52 -30.88 30.95
CA VAL A 114 -40.63 -30.43 29.56
C VAL A 114 -40.04 -29.03 29.38
N PHE A 115 -40.36 -28.12 30.30
CA PHE A 115 -39.80 -26.76 30.30
C PHE A 115 -38.27 -26.76 30.44
N GLN A 116 -37.75 -27.49 31.42
CA GLN A 116 -36.30 -27.60 31.65
C GLN A 116 -35.57 -28.24 30.47
N LYS A 117 -36.17 -29.26 29.83
CA LYS A 117 -35.61 -29.87 28.62
C LYS A 117 -35.54 -28.87 27.47
N SER A 118 -36.61 -28.10 27.25
CA SER A 118 -36.65 -27.05 26.23
C SER A 118 -35.58 -25.98 26.48
N LEU A 119 -35.47 -25.48 27.72
CA LEU A 119 -34.44 -24.51 28.10
C LEU A 119 -33.02 -25.03 27.86
N LYS A 120 -32.72 -26.28 28.23
CA LYS A 120 -31.40 -26.88 27.98
C LYS A 120 -31.05 -26.92 26.49
N ILE A 121 -32.02 -27.26 25.64
CA ILE A 121 -31.83 -27.27 24.18
C ILE A 121 -31.58 -25.86 23.66
N GLN A 122 -32.36 -24.88 24.10
CA GLN A 122 -32.18 -23.47 23.71
C GLN A 122 -30.82 -22.93 24.16
N HIS A 123 -30.41 -23.20 25.41
CA HIS A 123 -29.11 -22.80 25.93
C HIS A 123 -27.96 -23.46 25.16
N PHE A 124 -28.05 -24.76 24.88
CA PHE A 124 -27.02 -25.46 24.11
C PHE A 124 -26.90 -24.89 22.69
N ALA A 125 -28.02 -24.61 22.02
CA ALA A 125 -28.03 -23.96 20.72
C ALA A 125 -27.40 -22.56 20.78
N ALA A 126 -27.78 -21.74 21.76
CA ALA A 126 -27.24 -20.40 21.97
C ALA A 126 -25.72 -20.44 22.22
N ILE A 127 -25.23 -21.35 23.07
CA ILE A 127 -23.80 -21.53 23.35
C ILE A 127 -23.05 -21.91 22.08
N ASN A 128 -23.59 -22.81 21.25
CA ASN A 128 -22.96 -23.20 19.99
C ASN A 128 -22.88 -22.04 19.01
N VAL A 129 -23.96 -21.29 18.83
CA VAL A 129 -23.96 -20.09 17.97
C VAL A 129 -22.94 -19.06 18.46
N GLN A 130 -22.93 -18.76 19.77
CA GLN A 130 -21.99 -17.83 20.37
C GLN A 130 -20.53 -18.30 20.22
N ARG A 131 -20.27 -19.59 20.44
CA ARG A 131 -18.94 -20.20 20.28
C ARG A 131 -18.45 -20.06 18.84
N GLN A 132 -19.29 -20.42 17.87
CA GLN A 132 -18.93 -20.31 16.45
C GLN A 132 -18.70 -18.87 16.02
N PHE A 133 -19.56 -17.95 16.46
CA PHE A 133 -19.42 -16.53 16.17
C PHE A 133 -18.12 -15.94 16.74
N ARG A 134 -17.80 -16.22 18.02
CA ARG A 134 -16.55 -15.77 18.64
C ARG A 134 -15.33 -16.33 17.90
N GLY A 135 -15.36 -17.62 17.54
CA GLY A 135 -14.29 -18.25 16.75
C GLY A 135 -14.11 -17.61 15.37
N TRP A 136 -15.21 -17.35 14.66
CA TRP A 136 -15.20 -16.64 13.38
C TRP A 136 -14.63 -15.22 13.50
N LEU A 137 -15.04 -14.47 14.53
CA LEU A 137 -14.60 -13.08 14.74
C LEU A 137 -13.08 -13.01 14.96
N ILE A 138 -12.54 -13.89 15.82
CA ILE A 138 -11.09 -13.98 16.08
C ILE A 138 -10.35 -14.37 14.80
N ARG A 139 -10.85 -15.36 14.04
CA ARG A 139 -10.21 -15.79 12.79
C ARG A 139 -10.24 -14.69 11.73
N LYS A 140 -11.35 -13.98 11.58
CA LYS A 140 -11.49 -12.85 10.65
C LYS A 140 -10.49 -11.74 10.97
N THR A 141 -10.42 -11.31 12.23
CA THR A 141 -9.49 -10.27 12.67
C THR A 141 -8.03 -10.68 12.49
N TYR A 142 -7.68 -11.92 12.84
CA TYR A 142 -6.34 -12.48 12.60
C TYR A 142 -5.96 -12.47 11.12
N LEU A 143 -6.85 -12.92 10.23
CA LEU A 143 -6.58 -12.97 8.79
C LEU A 143 -6.37 -11.57 8.19
N ILE A 144 -7.12 -10.57 8.64
CA ILE A 144 -6.94 -9.17 8.23
C ILE A 144 -5.56 -8.67 8.66
N LYS A 145 -5.19 -8.86 9.94
CA LYS A 145 -3.86 -8.46 10.46
C LYS A 145 -2.73 -9.19 9.74
N ARG A 146 -2.85 -10.50 9.52
CA ARG A 146 -1.85 -11.30 8.80
C ARG A 146 -1.68 -10.86 7.36
N LYS A 147 -2.78 -10.56 6.65
CA LYS A 147 -2.73 -10.06 5.27
C LYS A 147 -2.02 -8.71 5.20
N ALA A 148 -2.32 -7.80 6.13
CA ALA A 148 -1.63 -6.52 6.24
C ALA A 148 -0.13 -6.70 6.53
N ALA A 149 0.23 -7.55 7.51
CA ALA A 149 1.62 -7.85 7.84
C ALA A 149 2.41 -8.41 6.66
N ILE A 150 1.86 -9.38 5.93
CA ILE A 150 2.48 -9.94 4.71
C ILE A 150 2.66 -8.85 3.65
N LYS A 151 1.68 -7.96 3.47
CA LYS A 151 1.78 -6.87 2.49
C LYS A 151 2.89 -5.89 2.86
N ILE A 152 3.01 -5.54 4.14
CA ILE A 152 4.08 -4.67 4.65
C ILE A 152 5.44 -5.35 4.46
N GLN A 153 5.58 -6.61 4.88
CA GLN A 153 6.83 -7.37 4.77
C GLN A 153 7.28 -7.53 3.30
N THR A 154 6.37 -7.86 2.39
CA THR A 154 6.67 -8.02 0.97
C THR A 154 7.08 -6.69 0.34
N ASN A 155 6.37 -5.59 0.66
CA ASN A 155 6.73 -4.26 0.18
C ASN A 155 8.10 -3.82 0.71
N PHE A 156 8.38 -4.02 1.99
CA PHE A 156 9.67 -3.69 2.60
C PHE A 156 10.82 -4.47 1.95
N ARG A 157 10.68 -5.78 1.76
CA ARG A 157 11.69 -6.61 1.07
C ARG A 157 11.93 -6.13 -0.36
N SER A 158 10.86 -5.75 -1.07
CA SER A 158 10.97 -5.19 -2.44
C SER A 158 11.69 -3.84 -2.46
N LEU A 159 11.35 -2.94 -1.55
CA LEU A 159 12.00 -1.62 -1.43
C LEU A 159 13.49 -1.77 -1.14
N LYS A 160 13.86 -2.63 -0.17
CA LYS A 160 15.27 -2.89 0.15
C LYS A 160 16.04 -3.45 -1.04
N SER A 161 15.46 -4.39 -1.78
CA SER A 161 16.07 -4.94 -3.01
C SER A 161 16.26 -3.86 -4.09
N ARG A 162 15.25 -3.00 -4.32
CA ARG A 162 15.34 -1.90 -5.28
C ARG A 162 16.41 -0.88 -4.89
N GLN A 163 16.52 -0.56 -3.61
CA GLN A 163 17.52 0.37 -3.10
C GLN A 163 18.94 -0.17 -3.32
N LEU A 164 19.22 -1.41 -2.90
CA LEU A 164 20.52 -2.05 -3.11
C LEU A 164 20.89 -2.12 -4.60
N PHE A 165 19.93 -2.46 -5.46
CA PHE A 165 20.14 -2.47 -6.91
C PHE A 165 20.44 -1.07 -7.45
N HIS A 166 19.74 -0.04 -6.97
CA HIS A 166 19.97 1.34 -7.37
C HIS A 166 21.37 1.82 -6.97
N GLU A 167 21.78 1.57 -5.72
CA GLU A 167 23.10 1.90 -5.19
C GLU A 167 24.21 1.22 -6.01
N ALA A 168 24.10 -0.09 -6.26
CA ALA A 168 25.05 -0.82 -7.09
C ALA A 168 25.11 -0.29 -8.53
N ARG A 169 23.97 0.09 -9.11
CA ARG A 169 23.89 0.65 -10.46
C ARG A 169 24.52 2.04 -10.55
N VAL A 170 24.34 2.90 -9.55
CA VAL A 170 24.95 4.23 -9.48
C VAL A 170 26.47 4.10 -9.31
N ALA A 171 26.93 3.22 -8.41
CA ALA A 171 28.35 2.92 -8.22
C ALA A 171 29.00 2.40 -9.52
N THR A 172 28.34 1.46 -10.20
CA THR A 172 28.84 0.91 -11.47
C THR A 172 28.92 1.98 -12.57
N ARG A 173 27.88 2.81 -12.70
CA ARG A 173 27.86 3.89 -13.71
C ARG A 173 28.93 4.94 -13.47
N SER A 174 29.10 5.38 -12.23
CA SER A 174 30.14 6.35 -11.87
C SER A 174 31.53 5.77 -12.13
N ALA A 175 31.79 4.52 -11.76
CA ALA A 175 33.03 3.83 -12.08
C ALA A 175 33.30 3.76 -13.58
N ILE A 176 32.31 3.34 -14.39
CA ILE A 176 32.44 3.27 -15.85
C ILE A 176 32.74 4.65 -16.45
N LEU A 177 32.05 5.70 -15.99
CA LEU A 177 32.31 7.07 -16.43
C LEU A 177 33.76 7.47 -16.15
N VAL A 178 34.20 7.39 -14.89
CA VAL A 178 35.57 7.75 -14.50
C VAL A 178 36.59 6.97 -15.30
N GLN A 179 36.42 5.64 -15.41
CA GLN A 179 37.32 4.81 -16.19
C GLN A 179 37.36 5.20 -17.68
N SER A 180 36.21 5.54 -18.29
CA SER A 180 36.15 5.96 -19.68
C SER A 180 36.90 7.29 -19.92
N TYR A 181 36.79 8.24 -18.99
CA TYR A 181 37.51 9.52 -19.04
C TYR A 181 39.01 9.31 -18.88
N VAL A 182 39.44 8.50 -17.92
CA VAL A 182 40.86 8.19 -17.70
C VAL A 182 41.46 7.50 -18.92
N ARG A 183 40.81 6.46 -19.46
CA ARG A 183 41.27 5.77 -20.69
C ARG A 183 41.39 6.74 -21.86
N ARG A 184 40.40 7.61 -22.07
CA ARG A 184 40.44 8.66 -23.11
C ARG A 184 41.60 9.61 -22.89
N TRP A 185 41.82 10.07 -21.66
CA TRP A 185 42.89 11.01 -21.33
C TRP A 185 44.27 10.41 -21.60
N ILE A 186 44.52 9.16 -21.19
CA ILE A 186 45.78 8.44 -21.44
C ILE A 186 46.08 8.38 -22.94
N ILE A 187 45.11 7.94 -23.74
CA ILE A 187 45.28 7.80 -25.21
C ILE A 187 45.51 9.17 -25.85
N ARG A 188 44.72 10.18 -25.48
CA ARG A 188 44.85 11.54 -26.03
C ARG A 188 46.20 12.15 -25.69
N ARG A 189 46.67 12.02 -24.45
CA ARG A 189 47.98 12.52 -24.03
C ARG A 189 49.11 11.86 -24.82
N ARG A 190 49.08 10.53 -24.98
CA ARG A 190 50.06 9.79 -25.78
C ARG A 190 50.04 10.22 -27.25
N PHE A 191 48.85 10.34 -27.84
CA PHE A 191 48.69 10.79 -29.22
C PHE A 191 49.25 12.20 -29.45
N LEU A 192 48.93 13.15 -28.56
CA LEU A 192 49.42 14.52 -28.66
C LEU A 192 50.94 14.60 -28.51
N MET A 193 51.52 13.82 -27.59
CA MET A 193 52.99 13.72 -27.44
C MET A 193 53.64 13.20 -28.72
N ILE A 194 53.16 12.08 -29.26
CA ILE A 194 53.70 11.51 -30.50
C ILE A 194 53.55 12.50 -31.66
N ARG A 195 52.37 13.13 -31.81
CA ARG A 195 52.12 14.13 -32.85
C ARG A 195 53.08 15.31 -32.74
N TYR A 196 53.32 15.82 -31.54
CA TYR A 196 54.28 16.90 -31.31
C TYR A 196 55.69 16.48 -31.75
N LEU A 197 56.15 15.29 -31.35
CA LEU A 197 57.46 14.77 -31.72
C LEU A 197 57.60 14.60 -33.24
N VAL A 198 56.58 14.02 -33.89
CA VAL A 198 56.55 13.84 -35.36
C VAL A 198 56.62 15.19 -36.08
N ILE A 199 55.80 16.17 -35.68
CA ILE A 199 55.82 17.51 -36.29
C ILE A 199 57.19 18.18 -36.10
N ARG A 200 57.79 18.04 -34.92
CA ARG A 200 59.11 18.60 -34.61
C ARG A 200 60.19 17.98 -35.51
N ILE A 201 60.23 16.66 -35.62
CA ILE A 201 61.17 15.96 -36.52
C ILE A 201 60.94 16.39 -37.97
N GLN A 202 59.69 16.38 -38.45
CA GLN A 202 59.35 16.81 -39.81
C GLN A 202 59.79 18.25 -40.10
N SER A 203 59.65 19.16 -39.13
CA SER A 203 60.09 20.55 -39.27
C SER A 203 61.61 20.68 -39.39
N HIS A 204 62.37 19.93 -38.57
CA HIS A 204 63.84 19.89 -38.66
C HIS A 204 64.31 19.27 -39.97
N CYS A 205 63.70 18.17 -40.42
CA CYS A 205 64.03 17.53 -41.70
C CYS A 205 63.81 18.49 -42.87
N ARG A 206 62.64 19.16 -42.92
CA ARG A 206 62.32 20.14 -43.97
C ARG A 206 63.29 21.33 -43.94
N GLY A 207 63.62 21.83 -42.76
CA GLY A 207 64.57 22.93 -42.58
C GLY A 207 66.01 22.56 -42.94
N TRP A 208 66.44 21.32 -42.64
CA TRP A 208 67.74 20.80 -43.05
C TRP A 208 67.82 20.66 -44.57
N LEU A 209 66.80 20.10 -45.22
CA LEU A 209 66.76 19.93 -46.67
C LEU A 209 66.90 21.27 -47.39
N ARG A 210 66.13 22.30 -46.96
CA ARG A 210 66.24 23.65 -47.53
C ARG A 210 67.62 24.28 -47.34
N ARG A 211 68.24 24.12 -46.17
CA ARG A 211 69.60 24.63 -45.92
C ARG A 211 70.64 23.91 -46.77
N LYS A 212 70.53 22.58 -46.92
CA LYS A 212 71.40 21.80 -47.80
C LYS A 212 71.31 22.29 -49.25
N ASP A 213 70.09 22.45 -49.78
CA ASP A 213 69.87 22.93 -51.15
C ASP A 213 70.48 24.34 -51.34
N PHE A 214 70.27 25.24 -50.38
CA PHE A 214 70.84 26.59 -50.41
C PHE A 214 72.37 26.58 -50.38
N LEU A 215 72.98 25.75 -49.52
CA LEU A 215 74.44 25.65 -49.44
C LEU A 215 75.04 25.13 -50.75
N LEU A 216 74.43 24.12 -51.37
CA LEU A 216 74.85 23.62 -52.69
C LEU A 216 74.75 24.72 -53.76
N GLN A 217 73.66 25.48 -53.78
CA GLN A 217 73.50 26.61 -54.70
C GLN A 217 74.53 27.70 -54.45
N ARG A 218 74.82 28.01 -53.18
CA ARG A 218 75.83 29.01 -52.80
C ARG A 218 77.24 28.57 -53.19
N GLU A 219 77.61 27.32 -52.95
CA GLU A 219 78.90 26.77 -53.36
C GLU A 219 79.06 26.81 -54.88
N ALA A 220 78.05 26.39 -55.64
CA ALA A 220 78.05 26.50 -57.10
C ALA A 220 78.18 27.95 -57.59
N ALA A 221 77.53 28.91 -56.91
CA ALA A 221 77.67 30.32 -57.24
C ALA A 221 79.08 30.85 -56.95
N ILE A 222 79.67 30.47 -55.80
CA ILE A 222 81.04 30.90 -55.43
C ILE A 222 82.07 30.32 -56.40
N THR A 223 81.97 29.03 -56.76
CA THR A 223 82.89 28.41 -57.72
C THR A 223 82.78 29.08 -59.08
N LEU A 224 81.56 29.36 -59.55
CA LEU A 224 81.34 30.09 -60.81
C LEU A 224 81.88 31.53 -60.75
N GLN A 225 81.64 32.26 -59.66
CA GLN A 225 82.17 33.62 -59.49
C GLN A 225 83.71 33.62 -59.48
N SER A 226 84.32 32.63 -58.80
CA SER A 226 85.78 32.51 -58.73
C SER A 226 86.39 32.14 -60.08
N SER A 227 85.75 31.28 -60.87
CA SER A 227 86.21 30.89 -62.21
C SER A 227 86.11 32.05 -63.19
N ILE A 228 84.99 32.80 -63.18
CA ILE A 228 84.83 34.01 -64.00
C ILE A 228 85.87 35.05 -63.63
N ARG A 229 86.09 35.31 -62.34
CA ARG A 229 87.11 36.27 -61.89
C ARG A 229 88.50 35.85 -62.34
N ARG A 230 88.84 34.56 -62.27
CA ARG A 230 90.11 34.01 -62.78
C ARG A 230 90.25 34.23 -64.28
N ILE A 231 89.21 33.93 -65.08
CA ILE A 231 89.22 34.14 -66.52
C ILE A 231 89.42 35.62 -66.84
N MET A 232 88.69 36.51 -66.18
CA MET A 232 88.81 37.96 -66.37
C MET A 232 90.21 38.48 -66.06
N LEU A 233 90.82 38.03 -64.96
CA LEU A 233 92.20 38.39 -64.64
C LEU A 233 93.19 37.82 -65.66
N SER A 234 92.97 36.59 -66.12
CA SER A 234 93.80 35.95 -67.14
C SER A 234 93.70 36.69 -68.48
N THR A 235 92.52 37.10 -68.92
CA THR A 235 92.35 37.85 -70.17
C THR A 235 93.01 39.22 -70.09
N LEU A 236 92.85 39.93 -68.97
CA LEU A 236 93.56 41.20 -68.73
C LEU A 236 95.07 41.02 -68.79
N PHE A 237 95.61 40.00 -68.11
CA PHE A 237 97.04 39.70 -68.14
C PHE A 237 97.53 39.35 -69.55
N GLN A 238 96.79 38.52 -70.29
CA GLN A 238 97.15 38.20 -71.68
C GLN A 238 97.13 39.44 -72.56
N ASN A 239 96.15 40.33 -72.42
CA ASN A 239 96.10 41.58 -73.15
C ASN A 239 97.32 42.47 -72.83
N GLN A 240 97.70 42.59 -71.56
CA GLN A 240 98.91 43.32 -71.15
C GLN A 240 100.18 42.66 -71.71
N ARG A 241 100.27 41.32 -71.68
CA ARG A 241 101.40 40.57 -72.24
C ARG A 241 101.49 40.72 -73.76
N HIS A 242 100.38 40.69 -74.47
CA HIS A 242 100.32 40.96 -75.91
C HIS A 242 100.77 42.39 -76.22
N ALA A 243 100.25 43.40 -75.50
CA ALA A 243 100.68 44.79 -75.67
C ALA A 243 102.18 44.98 -75.37
N ALA A 244 102.71 44.35 -74.32
CA ALA A 244 104.13 44.38 -74.02
C ALA A 244 104.95 43.69 -75.14
N SER A 245 104.47 42.58 -75.67
CA SER A 245 105.13 41.84 -76.75
C SER A 245 105.12 42.64 -78.06
N THR A 246 104.03 43.33 -78.41
CA THR A 246 103.97 44.19 -79.60
C THR A 246 104.87 45.41 -79.44
N ILE A 247 104.93 46.03 -78.26
CA ILE A 247 105.88 47.12 -77.97
C ILE A 247 107.31 46.62 -78.07
N GLN A 248 107.62 45.46 -77.49
CA GLN A 248 108.96 44.85 -77.56
C GLN A 248 109.34 44.48 -79.00
N GLN A 249 108.41 43.90 -79.78
CA GLN A 249 108.61 43.60 -81.19
C GLN A 249 108.81 44.88 -82.00
N PHE A 250 108.02 45.92 -81.76
CA PHE A 250 108.17 47.22 -82.40
C PHE A 250 109.51 47.88 -82.04
N ALA A 251 109.91 47.87 -80.77
CA ALA A 251 111.21 48.40 -80.34
C ALA A 251 112.36 47.62 -80.98
N ARG A 252 112.27 46.29 -81.05
CA ARG A 252 113.25 45.45 -81.76
C ARG A 252 113.26 45.72 -83.26
N LEU A 253 112.09 45.89 -83.87
CA LEU A 253 111.92 46.26 -85.28
C LEU A 253 112.47 47.66 -85.55
N GLN A 254 112.31 48.63 -84.64
CA GLN A 254 112.88 49.96 -84.73
C GLN A 254 114.39 49.94 -84.52
N ILE A 255 114.93 49.10 -83.62
CA ILE A 255 116.37 48.88 -83.51
C ILE A 255 116.92 48.26 -84.80
N SER A 256 116.21 47.30 -85.43
CA SER A 256 116.62 46.74 -86.72
C SER A 256 116.40 47.71 -87.89
N LYS A 257 115.36 48.54 -87.85
CA LYS A 257 115.02 49.53 -88.89
C LYS A 257 115.96 50.73 -88.81
N ASN A 258 116.33 51.20 -87.62
CA ASN A 258 117.39 52.20 -87.41
C ASN A 258 118.78 51.66 -87.80
N ARG A 259 118.96 50.34 -87.85
CA ARG A 259 120.15 49.70 -88.46
C ARG A 259 120.04 49.57 -90.00
N LEU A 260 118.85 49.71 -90.61
CA LEU A 260 118.60 49.43 -92.04
C LEU A 260 117.99 50.63 -92.83
N SER A 261 117.67 51.75 -92.20
CA SER A 261 117.07 52.96 -92.79
C SER A 261 117.21 54.12 -91.77
N GLY A 262 117.82 55.28 -92.05
CA GLY A 262 117.90 55.91 -93.35
C GLY A 262 116.51 56.10 -93.93
N THR A 263 115.77 57.12 -93.47
CA THR A 263 114.55 57.70 -94.09
C THR A 263 113.16 57.17 -93.66
N SER A 264 112.49 58.00 -92.83
CA SER A 264 111.09 58.50 -92.74
C SER A 264 109.79 57.67 -93.01
N CYS A 265 108.88 57.82 -92.03
CA CYS A 265 107.43 58.21 -92.06
C CYS A 265 106.23 57.23 -91.97
N ALA A 266 105.26 57.68 -91.13
CA ALA A 266 103.78 57.60 -91.15
C ALA A 266 102.97 56.44 -90.51
N THR A 267 101.88 56.86 -89.83
CA THR A 267 100.86 56.23 -88.94
C THR A 267 99.50 55.95 -89.67
N PRO A 268 98.34 55.69 -89.00
CA PRO A 268 97.86 54.51 -88.21
C PRO A 268 96.42 54.05 -88.64
N GLU A 269 95.83 52.97 -88.07
CA GLU A 269 94.33 52.84 -87.99
C GLU A 269 93.79 51.80 -86.99
N LYS A 270 92.53 52.01 -86.55
CA LYS A 270 91.85 51.46 -85.36
C LYS A 270 90.46 50.94 -85.75
N TRP A 271 90.09 49.70 -85.41
CA TRP A 271 88.73 49.15 -85.63
C TRP A 271 88.04 48.68 -84.32
N SER A 272 86.76 49.04 -84.21
CA SER A 272 85.80 48.66 -83.17
C SER A 272 84.89 47.53 -83.67
N CYS A 273 84.35 46.69 -82.78
CA CYS A 273 83.17 45.86 -83.09
C CYS A 273 82.31 45.62 -81.83
N SER A 274 81.12 46.21 -81.84
CA SER A 274 80.03 46.06 -80.86
C SER A 274 78.80 45.60 -81.63
N THR A 275 78.60 44.29 -81.82
CA THR A 275 77.51 43.79 -82.69
C THR A 275 76.81 42.52 -82.18
N GLU A 276 76.96 42.17 -80.90
CA GLU A 276 76.40 40.92 -80.34
C GLU A 276 75.26 41.12 -79.31
N THR A 277 74.93 42.35 -78.93
CA THR A 277 73.97 42.65 -77.84
C THR A 277 72.52 42.93 -78.27
N GLN A 278 72.23 43.08 -79.58
CA GLN A 278 70.90 43.49 -80.06
C GLN A 278 69.90 42.33 -80.23
N GLU A 279 70.35 41.12 -80.57
CA GLU A 279 69.44 39.97 -80.81
C GLU A 279 68.87 39.40 -79.49
N LEU A 280 69.64 39.44 -78.40
CA LEU A 280 69.21 38.95 -77.09
C LEU A 280 68.17 39.87 -76.40
N GLN A 281 68.11 41.15 -76.75
CA GLN A 281 67.14 42.10 -76.18
C GLN A 281 65.72 41.94 -76.74
N ARG A 282 65.55 41.38 -77.96
CA ARG A 282 64.23 41.20 -78.59
C ARG A 282 63.44 40.01 -78.03
N VAL A 283 64.10 38.93 -77.62
CA VAL A 283 63.43 37.68 -77.23
C VAL A 283 63.06 37.64 -75.74
N LEU A 284 63.85 38.29 -74.88
CA LEU A 284 63.66 38.32 -73.42
C LEU A 284 62.25 38.77 -72.94
N PRO A 285 61.63 39.84 -73.48
CA PRO A 285 60.33 40.31 -73.02
C PRO A 285 59.19 39.32 -73.30
N HIS A 286 59.28 38.54 -74.37
CA HIS A 286 58.26 37.54 -74.74
C HIS A 286 58.29 36.33 -73.81
N VAL A 287 59.49 35.86 -73.44
CA VAL A 287 59.68 34.77 -72.48
C VAL A 287 59.15 35.17 -71.09
N VAL A 288 59.42 36.39 -70.65
CA VAL A 288 58.93 36.89 -69.35
C VAL A 288 57.40 37.04 -69.35
N LYS A 289 56.78 37.49 -70.44
CA LYS A 289 55.30 37.55 -70.58
C LYS A 289 54.67 36.16 -70.49
N LEU A 290 55.23 35.17 -71.18
CA LEU A 290 54.74 33.79 -71.14
C LEU A 290 54.88 33.16 -69.74
N GLN A 291 56.02 33.39 -69.08
CA GLN A 291 56.24 32.96 -67.69
C GLN A 291 55.27 33.63 -66.72
N ARG A 292 54.97 34.92 -66.89
CA ARG A 292 54.02 35.66 -66.05
C ARG A 292 52.59 35.16 -66.26
N TRP A 293 52.17 34.92 -67.50
CA TRP A 293 50.86 34.34 -67.82
C TRP A 293 50.68 32.95 -67.20
N TRP A 294 51.67 32.07 -67.32
CA TRP A 294 51.60 30.72 -66.75
C TRP A 294 51.49 30.72 -65.23
N ARG A 295 52.20 31.63 -64.54
CA ARG A 295 52.08 31.83 -63.09
C ARG A 295 50.67 32.27 -62.69
N THR A 296 50.02 33.13 -63.48
CA THR A 296 48.65 33.59 -63.22
C THR A 296 47.63 32.45 -63.43
N VAL A 297 47.79 31.64 -64.47
CA VAL A 297 46.94 30.46 -64.75
C VAL A 297 47.05 29.42 -63.63
N LEU A 298 48.26 29.14 -63.14
CA LEU A 298 48.49 28.20 -62.05
C LEU A 298 47.86 28.70 -60.73
N SER A 299 48.02 30.00 -60.42
CA SER A 299 47.40 30.63 -59.25
C SER A 299 45.86 30.56 -59.31
N LEU A 300 45.27 30.78 -60.49
CA LEU A 300 43.82 30.68 -60.66
C LEU A 300 43.32 29.25 -60.44
N ARG A 301 44.00 28.24 -61.00
CA ARG A 301 43.67 26.83 -60.77
C ARG A 301 43.75 26.43 -59.29
N LEU A 302 44.74 26.92 -58.56
CA LEU A 302 44.87 26.62 -57.13
C LEU A 302 43.73 27.25 -56.30
N ARG A 303 43.30 28.46 -56.67
CA ARG A 303 42.16 29.13 -56.03
C ARG A 303 40.84 28.41 -56.32
N THR A 304 40.61 27.96 -57.55
CA THR A 304 39.38 27.24 -57.90
C THR A 304 39.31 25.87 -57.23
N THR A 305 40.40 25.11 -57.16
CA THR A 305 40.40 23.82 -56.44
C THR A 305 40.17 24.00 -54.94
N SER A 306 40.80 25.00 -54.32
CA SER A 306 40.59 25.32 -52.90
C SER A 306 39.14 25.74 -52.64
N ALA A 307 38.55 26.57 -53.51
CA ALA A 307 37.16 26.98 -53.42
C ALA A 307 36.19 25.79 -53.55
N VAL A 308 36.43 24.87 -54.50
CA VAL A 308 35.61 23.66 -54.69
C VAL A 308 35.67 22.75 -53.46
N ILE A 309 36.83 22.60 -52.82
CA ILE A 309 36.97 21.82 -51.58
C ILE A 309 36.20 22.48 -50.44
N ILE A 310 36.39 23.78 -50.22
CA ILE A 310 35.68 24.50 -49.13
C ILE A 310 34.16 24.43 -49.35
N GLN A 311 33.71 24.63 -50.60
CA GLN A 311 32.30 24.53 -50.97
C GLN A 311 31.75 23.11 -50.78
N SER A 312 32.53 22.06 -51.07
CA SER A 312 32.07 20.68 -50.87
C SER A 312 31.92 20.32 -49.38
N TYR A 313 32.82 20.78 -48.52
CA TYR A 313 32.68 20.65 -47.07
C TYR A 313 31.48 21.44 -46.52
N ALA A 314 31.25 22.66 -47.02
CA ALA A 314 30.10 23.47 -46.62
C ALA A 314 28.76 22.81 -47.02
N ARG A 315 28.65 22.32 -48.26
CA ARG A 315 27.47 21.57 -48.73
C ARG A 315 27.26 20.29 -47.93
N MET A 316 28.33 19.55 -47.64
CA MET A 316 28.26 18.34 -46.82
C MET A 316 27.81 18.65 -45.38
N TRP A 317 28.31 19.73 -44.78
CA TRP A 317 27.91 20.14 -43.43
C TRP A 317 26.44 20.56 -43.38
N LEU A 318 25.96 21.33 -44.36
CA LEU A 318 24.55 21.71 -44.48
C LEU A 318 23.66 20.48 -44.62
N ALA A 319 24.00 19.53 -45.50
CA ALA A 319 23.24 18.29 -45.69
C ALA A 319 23.17 17.44 -44.41
N ARG A 320 24.29 17.29 -43.68
CA ARG A 320 24.31 16.57 -42.40
C ARG A 320 23.44 17.25 -41.34
N ARG A 321 23.45 18.59 -41.31
CA ARG A 321 22.64 19.38 -40.38
C ARG A 321 21.14 19.30 -40.70
N GLU A 322 20.77 19.33 -41.98
CA GLU A 322 19.39 19.11 -42.46
C GLU A 322 18.90 17.71 -42.06
N ALA A 323 19.69 16.67 -42.35
CA ALA A 323 19.34 15.30 -42.02
C ALA A 323 19.20 15.07 -40.50
N ALA A 324 20.03 15.74 -39.68
CA ALA A 324 19.92 15.69 -38.23
C ALA A 324 18.61 16.35 -37.72
N ARG A 325 18.21 17.49 -38.30
CA ARG A 325 16.93 18.15 -37.99
C ARG A 325 15.75 17.25 -38.37
N GLU A 326 15.80 16.62 -39.53
CA GLU A 326 14.72 15.75 -39.98
C GLU A 326 14.59 14.49 -39.12
N ARG A 327 15.72 13.87 -38.74
CA ARG A 327 15.73 12.78 -37.76
C ARG A 327 15.09 13.20 -36.44
N GLN A 328 15.40 14.40 -35.94
CA GLN A 328 14.81 14.89 -34.69
C GLN A 328 13.29 15.07 -34.81
N ARG A 329 12.80 15.62 -35.92
CA ARG A 329 11.36 15.73 -36.20
C ARG A 329 10.68 14.36 -36.22
N VAL A 330 11.26 13.39 -36.92
CA VAL A 330 10.75 12.01 -36.96
C VAL A 330 10.72 11.38 -35.57
N ILE A 331 11.79 11.52 -34.78
CA ILE A 331 11.84 11.00 -33.40
C ILE A 331 10.74 11.60 -32.55
N VAL A 332 10.48 12.91 -32.66
CA VAL A 332 9.41 13.59 -31.94
C VAL A 332 8.04 13.02 -32.34
N ILE A 333 7.74 12.93 -33.64
CA ILE A 333 6.49 12.34 -34.14
C ILE A 333 6.32 10.90 -33.64
N GLN A 334 7.38 10.08 -33.74
CA GLN A 334 7.38 8.70 -33.24
C GLN A 334 7.14 8.63 -31.73
N SER A 335 7.69 9.57 -30.95
CA SER A 335 7.48 9.62 -29.49
C SER A 335 6.03 9.95 -29.13
N TYR A 336 5.39 10.87 -29.86
CA TYR A 336 3.97 11.18 -29.69
C TYR A 336 3.08 9.99 -30.04
N TRP A 337 3.36 9.29 -31.13
CA TRP A 337 2.62 8.10 -31.54
C TRP A 337 2.73 6.96 -30.51
N LYS A 338 3.95 6.66 -30.05
CA LYS A 338 4.19 5.66 -28.99
C LYS A 338 3.44 6.02 -27.71
N GLY A 339 3.45 7.30 -27.32
CA GLY A 339 2.69 7.78 -26.17
C GLY A 339 1.17 7.67 -26.36
N TYR A 340 0.65 7.95 -27.56
CA TYR A 340 -0.76 7.78 -27.89
C TYR A 340 -1.19 6.31 -27.81
N LEU A 341 -0.41 5.40 -28.39
CA LEU A 341 -0.69 3.97 -28.37
C LEU A 341 -0.75 3.44 -26.92
N ALA A 342 0.22 3.80 -26.08
CA ALA A 342 0.23 3.44 -24.66
C ALA A 342 -1.01 3.96 -23.91
N ARG A 343 -1.47 5.18 -24.21
CA ARG A 343 -2.71 5.74 -23.63
C ARG A 343 -3.96 5.04 -24.15
N LYS A 344 -3.99 4.66 -25.43
CA LYS A 344 -5.11 3.92 -26.04
C LYS A 344 -5.28 2.55 -25.38
N GLU A 345 -4.19 1.81 -25.18
CA GLU A 345 -4.18 0.53 -24.48
C GLU A 345 -4.60 0.68 -23.00
N ALA A 346 -4.10 1.71 -22.31
CA ALA A 346 -4.44 1.96 -20.91
C ALA A 346 -5.88 2.46 -20.69
N ARG A 347 -6.57 2.96 -21.73
CA ARG A 347 -7.90 3.58 -21.62
C ARG A 347 -8.94 2.62 -21.05
N GLY A 348 -8.93 1.35 -21.47
CA GLY A 348 -9.83 0.33 -20.95
C GLY A 348 -9.67 0.12 -19.44
N GLY A 349 -8.42 -0.02 -18.99
CA GLY A 349 -8.11 -0.18 -17.56
C GLY A 349 -8.46 1.05 -16.71
N ILE A 350 -8.30 2.26 -17.25
CA ILE A 350 -8.67 3.50 -16.56
C ILE A 350 -10.19 3.61 -16.42
N VAL A 351 -10.97 3.23 -17.43
CA VAL A 351 -12.43 3.24 -17.38
C VAL A 351 -12.95 2.23 -16.36
N ASP A 352 -12.40 1.01 -16.34
CA ASP A 352 -12.74 0.00 -15.32
C ASP A 352 -12.41 0.48 -13.90
N LEU A 353 -11.23 1.06 -13.70
CA LEU A 353 -10.85 1.66 -12.42
C LEU A 353 -11.80 2.78 -11.98
N ARG A 354 -12.20 3.68 -12.90
CA ARG A 354 -13.18 4.74 -12.60
C ARG A 354 -14.54 4.16 -12.23
N LEU A 355 -15.03 3.17 -12.97
CA LEU A 355 -16.30 2.52 -12.71
C LEU A 355 -16.31 1.86 -11.32
N ARG A 356 -15.21 1.18 -10.97
CA ARG A 356 -15.03 0.60 -9.65
C ARG A 356 -15.01 1.65 -8.55
N VAL A 357 -14.31 2.76 -8.75
CA VAL A 357 -14.25 3.87 -7.78
C VAL A 357 -15.63 4.51 -7.60
N GLN A 358 -16.36 4.77 -8.68
CA GLN A 358 -17.73 5.29 -8.62
C GLN A 358 -18.69 4.32 -7.93
N LYS A 359 -18.63 3.03 -8.25
CA LYS A 359 -19.44 2.00 -7.58
C LYS A 359 -19.13 1.91 -6.10
N THR A 360 -17.86 2.04 -5.70
CA THR A 360 -17.51 2.12 -4.28
C THR A 360 -18.01 3.41 -3.64
N ALA A 361 -17.91 4.56 -4.32
CA ALA A 361 -18.33 5.85 -3.80
C ALA A 361 -19.85 5.95 -3.63
N ALA A 362 -20.64 5.44 -4.59
CA ALA A 362 -22.10 5.39 -4.51
C ALA A 362 -22.61 4.50 -3.36
N ASN A 363 -21.81 3.51 -2.96
CA ASN A 363 -22.12 2.64 -1.82
C ASN A 363 -21.65 3.22 -0.47
N VAL A 364 -20.99 4.39 -0.45
CA VAL A 364 -20.62 5.06 0.81
C VAL A 364 -21.80 5.91 1.27
N ASP A 365 -22.57 5.39 2.21
CA ASP A 365 -23.55 6.16 2.97
C ASP A 365 -22.86 7.11 3.97
N ASP A 366 -23.47 8.25 4.27
CA ASP A 366 -22.90 9.22 5.23
C ASP A 366 -22.78 8.63 6.63
N SER A 367 -23.63 7.65 6.97
CA SER A 367 -23.54 6.85 8.20
C SER A 367 -22.26 6.02 8.28
N MET A 368 -21.61 5.72 7.14
CA MET A 368 -20.38 4.93 7.06
C MET A 368 -19.12 5.77 7.15
N ARG A 369 -19.22 7.11 7.04
CA ARG A 369 -18.09 8.02 7.21
C ARG A 369 -17.58 7.91 8.65
N LEU A 370 -16.27 7.73 8.80
CA LEU A 370 -15.63 7.51 10.09
C LEU A 370 -15.98 8.60 11.12
N ILE A 371 -16.03 9.86 10.68
CA ILE A 371 -16.41 10.99 11.53
C ILE A 371 -17.85 10.84 12.04
N ASN A 372 -18.79 10.52 11.16
CA ASN A 372 -20.20 10.37 11.50
C ASN A 372 -20.45 9.14 12.40
N ARG A 373 -19.68 8.06 12.20
CA ARG A 373 -19.69 6.90 13.10
C ARG A 373 -19.15 7.24 14.49
N LEU A 374 -18.08 8.04 14.55
CA LEU A 374 -17.50 8.48 15.83
C LEU A 374 -18.42 9.45 16.58
N THR A 375 -19.07 10.39 15.89
CA THR A 375 -20.03 11.29 16.53
C THR A 375 -21.27 10.56 17.02
N ALA A 376 -21.81 9.60 16.25
CA ALA A 376 -22.93 8.76 16.70
C ALA A 376 -22.57 7.86 17.90
N ALA A 377 -21.36 7.31 17.90
CA ALA A 377 -20.83 6.53 19.02
C ALA A 377 -20.69 7.37 20.30
N LEU A 378 -20.17 8.60 20.16
CA LEU A 378 -19.99 9.51 21.28
C LEU A 378 -21.33 10.02 21.85
N SER A 379 -22.33 10.27 21.00
CA SER A 379 -23.67 10.66 21.46
C SER A 379 -24.41 9.52 22.18
N GLU A 380 -24.23 8.27 21.74
CA GLU A 380 -24.72 7.10 22.49
C GLU A 380 -24.04 6.97 23.85
N LEU A 381 -22.71 7.11 23.90
CA LEU A 381 -21.95 7.01 25.16
C LEU A 381 -22.31 8.11 26.17
N LEU A 382 -22.57 9.34 25.69
CA LEU A 382 -22.98 10.47 26.54
C LEU A 382 -24.38 10.30 27.16
N ASN A 383 -25.27 9.56 26.51
CA ASN A 383 -26.64 9.33 27.00
C ASN A 383 -26.75 8.14 27.97
N LEU A 384 -25.68 7.33 28.14
CA LEU A 384 -25.70 6.17 29.02
C LEU A 384 -25.34 6.55 30.47
N ARG A 385 -26.31 6.46 31.39
CA ARG A 385 -26.11 6.74 32.82
C ARG A 385 -25.47 5.59 33.63
N SER A 386 -25.23 4.44 33.01
CA SER A 386 -24.69 3.25 33.68
C SER A 386 -23.32 2.85 33.12
N VAL A 387 -22.35 2.67 34.01
CA VAL A 387 -20.98 2.22 33.68
C VAL A 387 -20.98 0.84 32.99
N SER A 388 -21.93 -0.05 33.33
CA SER A 388 -22.05 -1.35 32.67
C SER A 388 -22.50 -1.22 31.20
N SER A 389 -23.34 -0.23 30.91
CA SER A 389 -23.86 0.02 29.56
C SER A 389 -22.82 0.69 28.65
N ILE A 390 -21.96 1.53 29.21
CA ILE A 390 -20.80 2.13 28.54
C ILE A 390 -19.79 1.06 28.12
N LEU A 391 -19.47 0.13 29.03
CA LEU A 391 -18.58 -1.01 28.75
C LEU A 391 -19.15 -1.94 27.67
N HIS A 392 -20.47 -2.15 27.65
CA HIS A 392 -21.10 -2.99 26.65
C HIS A 392 -21.13 -2.32 25.26
N THR A 393 -21.40 -1.01 25.17
CA THR A 393 -21.45 -0.27 23.91
C THR A 393 -20.06 -0.09 23.29
N CYS A 394 -19.01 0.16 24.09
CA CYS A 394 -17.62 0.14 23.62
C CYS A 394 -17.16 -1.24 23.11
N ALA A 395 -17.81 -2.33 23.50
CA ALA A 395 -17.52 -3.67 23.00
C ALA A 395 -18.24 -4.00 21.68
N THR A 396 -19.27 -3.23 21.30
CA THR A 396 -20.09 -3.45 20.09
C THR A 396 -19.79 -2.48 18.93
N LEU A 397 -19.15 -1.36 19.21
CA LEU A 397 -18.57 -0.42 18.22
C LEU A 397 -17.28 -0.97 17.59
#